data_AF-A0A2D7XU99-F1
#
_entry.id   AF-A0A2D7XU99-F1
#
_cell.length_a   1.000
_cell.length_b   1.000
_cell.length_c   1.000
_cell.angle_alpha   90.00
_cell.angle_beta   90.00
_cell.angle_gamma   90.00
#
_symmetry.space_group_name_H-M   'P 1'
#
loop_
_entity.id
_entity.type
_entity.pdbx_description
1 polymer ?
#
loop_
_entity_poly.entity_id
_entity_poly.type
_entity_poly.pdbx_seq_one_letter_code
_entity_poly.pdbx_strand_id
1 'polypeptide(L)'
;MVAFAALFQRQWFNVLLGIFALAAIVLGAFGWAEVYEIHVADEKLQSPPPGEELAWKISYIAANTLRAFLFADMYASPWDVEFNWPVTFAGWLGSFVFASALIKGAIRVFSKPLARMNAVQRSGHVVVIGTREIAVQACVSLVDKGWKVTYHGDTGGEALEGALVVPRPVDADDAFLAKSVRRANRVIIAEDSDSLTSELAVKMAKTAPDSIVFALLENPWVATNLRQANLHGLDLDGKEDHLIAVSETRALARAALIPSPPFMYAEQYSQRRIHILIYGFNSLAMALFEETLYSNIVPGINDSTVSPRLDHPRFTFLTPNAYAAKAEFDARHPDFEKESRRSNNGSIAVEFIECPLDCLTAEAVANLKPLLAANPLTLAYVTSSDRDEPLAGAFALQTGAKRHDLFKCPILAQSRNGNGALRAVGTELDPLGVYSFGQWDDVIMALGVLDKEPDALAKAYHENYRREVLNRHGSDERWEVLPEVFRMANRNAVLHLPAKLASMGLDINPYLERPDALSPSTAPEIHPDVVLVASEEEAAKLSELEHERWMVERWVTGWRYGPRDNVRRHHPNLVPFQQLDEQTQRMDRVFVDWLSRWIDKDKDVGLRRGGKSR
;
A
#
# COMPACT_ATOMS: atom_id res chain seq x y z
N MET A 1 -25.37 -10.41 20.35
CA MET A 1 -25.92 -9.18 19.75
C MET A 1 -25.32 -8.87 18.36
N VAL A 2 -23.99 -8.87 18.17
CA VAL A 2 -23.37 -8.54 16.86
C VAL A 2 -23.80 -9.51 15.74
N ALA A 3 -23.74 -10.83 15.96
CA ALA A 3 -24.22 -11.82 14.99
C ALA A 3 -25.73 -11.73 14.69
N PHE A 4 -26.52 -11.32 15.69
CA PHE A 4 -27.96 -11.11 15.55
C PHE A 4 -28.25 -9.86 14.72
N ALA A 5 -27.55 -8.74 14.97
CA ALA A 5 -27.69 -7.51 14.18
C ALA A 5 -27.23 -7.70 12.73
N ALA A 6 -26.18 -8.50 12.49
CA ALA A 6 -25.69 -8.82 11.15
C ALA A 6 -26.75 -9.53 10.28
N LEU A 7 -27.51 -10.46 10.86
CA LEU A 7 -28.62 -11.15 10.17
C LEU A 7 -29.66 -10.15 9.63
N PHE A 8 -30.01 -9.13 10.43
CA PHE A 8 -31.00 -8.12 10.09
C PHE A 8 -30.51 -7.12 9.02
N GLN A 9 -29.20 -7.04 8.76
CA GLN A 9 -28.63 -6.13 7.76
C GLN A 9 -28.36 -6.79 6.40
N ARG A 10 -28.47 -8.12 6.28
CA ARG A 10 -28.24 -8.81 4.99
C ARG A 10 -29.34 -8.55 3.96
N GLN A 11 -28.94 -8.43 2.69
CA GLN A 11 -29.85 -8.13 1.59
C GLN A 11 -30.94 -9.20 1.39
N TRP A 12 -30.61 -10.48 1.52
CA TRP A 12 -31.60 -11.57 1.40
C TRP A 12 -32.71 -11.48 2.47
N PHE A 13 -32.39 -10.95 3.65
CA PHE A 13 -33.37 -10.78 4.72
C PHE A 13 -34.36 -9.64 4.42
N ASN A 14 -33.95 -8.62 3.65
CA ASN A 14 -34.87 -7.60 3.12
C ASN A 14 -35.86 -8.22 2.11
N VAL A 15 -35.36 -9.07 1.22
CA VAL A 15 -36.19 -9.80 0.25
C VAL A 15 -37.19 -10.70 0.97
N LEU A 16 -36.73 -11.45 1.98
CA LEU A 16 -37.59 -12.32 2.79
C LEU A 16 -38.69 -11.54 3.52
N LEU A 17 -38.36 -10.40 4.14
CA LEU A 17 -39.36 -9.53 4.78
C LEU A 17 -40.36 -8.98 3.78
N GLY A 18 -39.94 -8.63 2.56
CA GLY A 18 -40.83 -8.20 1.49
C GLY A 18 -41.81 -9.30 1.06
N ILE A 19 -41.33 -10.53 0.92
CA ILE A 19 -42.17 -11.71 0.61
C ILE A 19 -43.18 -11.96 1.73
N PHE A 20 -42.74 -11.91 2.99
CA PHE A 20 -43.62 -12.09 4.14
C PHE A 20 -44.64 -10.97 4.28
N ALA A 21 -44.27 -9.71 4.00
CA ALA A 21 -45.20 -8.59 4.01
C ALA A 21 -46.29 -8.78 2.93
N LEU A 22 -45.90 -9.17 1.72
CA LEU A 22 -46.83 -9.42 0.63
C LEU A 22 -47.77 -10.60 0.96
N ALA A 23 -47.22 -11.71 1.47
CA ALA A 23 -48.01 -12.86 1.89
C ALA A 23 -49.01 -12.50 3.00
N ALA A 24 -48.61 -11.68 3.98
CA ALA A 24 -49.51 -11.22 5.04
C ALA A 24 -50.65 -10.36 4.50
N ILE A 25 -50.37 -9.46 3.55
CA ILE A 25 -51.40 -8.61 2.91
C ILE A 25 -52.37 -9.47 2.08
N VAL A 26 -51.85 -10.41 1.28
CA VAL A 26 -52.69 -11.27 0.43
C VAL A 26 -53.57 -12.19 1.28
N LEU A 27 -53.00 -12.86 2.29
CA LEU A 27 -53.76 -13.75 3.19
C LEU A 27 -54.76 -12.96 4.04
N GLY A 28 -54.40 -11.76 4.49
CA GLY A 28 -55.30 -10.89 5.23
C GLY A 28 -56.46 -10.41 4.37
N ALA A 29 -56.21 -9.96 3.14
CA ALA A 29 -57.25 -9.53 2.21
C ALA A 29 -58.19 -10.68 1.82
N PHE A 30 -57.63 -11.87 1.58
CA PHE A 30 -58.40 -13.07 1.30
C PHE A 30 -59.26 -13.49 2.49
N GLY A 31 -58.67 -13.61 3.67
CA GLY A 31 -59.39 -14.01 4.88
C GLY A 31 -60.47 -13.01 5.31
N TRP A 32 -60.20 -11.70 5.24
CA TRP A 32 -61.22 -10.69 5.53
C TRP A 32 -62.30 -10.58 4.46
N ALA A 33 -62.04 -10.98 3.22
CA ALA A 33 -63.08 -11.11 2.21
C ALA A 33 -64.06 -12.24 2.55
N GLU A 34 -63.56 -13.38 3.05
CA GLU A 34 -64.41 -14.48 3.54
C GLU A 34 -65.20 -14.07 4.78
N VAL A 35 -64.53 -13.45 5.76
CA VAL A 35 -65.16 -12.97 7.00
C VAL A 35 -66.22 -11.89 6.73
N TYR A 36 -66.02 -11.03 5.72
CA TYR A 36 -67.02 -10.04 5.31
C TYR A 36 -68.32 -10.70 4.87
N GLU A 37 -68.26 -11.76 4.04
CA GLU A 37 -69.47 -12.48 3.59
C GLU A 37 -70.22 -13.10 4.78
N ILE A 38 -69.48 -13.67 5.75
CA ILE A 38 -70.07 -14.25 6.97
C ILE A 38 -70.72 -13.16 7.82
N HIS A 39 -70.05 -12.04 8.04
CA HIS A 39 -70.58 -10.94 8.85
C HIS A 39 -71.78 -10.22 8.21
N VAL A 40 -71.86 -10.20 6.87
CA VAL A 40 -73.05 -9.73 6.15
C VAL A 40 -74.19 -10.73 6.29
N ALA A 41 -73.93 -12.03 6.19
CA ALA A 41 -74.93 -13.09 6.36
C ALA A 41 -75.50 -13.16 7.79
N ASP A 42 -74.67 -12.90 8.80
CA ASP A 42 -75.04 -12.89 10.22
C ASP A 42 -75.66 -11.57 10.72
N GLU A 43 -75.91 -10.59 9.84
CA GLU A 43 -76.36 -9.22 10.19
C GLU A 43 -75.45 -8.47 11.19
N LYS A 44 -74.17 -8.87 11.28
CA LYS A 44 -73.18 -8.27 12.19
C LYS A 44 -72.59 -6.96 11.66
N LEU A 45 -72.79 -6.64 10.39
CA LEU A 45 -72.32 -5.42 9.72
C LEU A 45 -73.49 -4.50 9.39
N GLN A 46 -73.29 -3.18 9.56
CA GLN A 46 -74.25 -2.19 9.04
C GLN A 46 -74.35 -2.30 7.51
N SER A 47 -75.57 -2.22 6.99
CA SER A 47 -75.83 -2.28 5.55
C SER A 47 -75.13 -1.10 4.85
N PRO A 48 -74.40 -1.35 3.74
CA PRO A 48 -73.76 -0.28 2.98
C PRO A 48 -74.79 0.67 2.37
N PRO A 49 -74.43 1.95 2.12
CA PRO A 49 -75.28 2.87 1.38
C PRO A 49 -75.65 2.30 -0.01
N PRO A 50 -76.90 2.49 -0.49
CA PRO A 50 -77.30 2.03 -1.82
C PRO A 50 -76.40 2.60 -2.91
N GLY A 51 -75.77 1.73 -3.71
CA GLY A 51 -74.84 2.12 -4.77
C GLY A 51 -73.35 2.17 -4.36
N GLU A 52 -73.01 1.96 -3.08
CA GLU A 52 -71.62 1.98 -2.58
C GLU A 52 -71.10 0.61 -2.09
N GLU A 53 -71.85 -0.47 -2.33
CA GLU A 53 -71.59 -1.82 -1.82
C GLU A 53 -70.15 -2.31 -2.04
N LEU A 54 -69.64 -2.15 -3.27
CA LEU A 54 -68.27 -2.56 -3.62
C LEU A 54 -67.21 -1.72 -2.89
N ALA A 55 -67.42 -0.40 -2.81
CA ALA A 55 -66.49 0.51 -2.15
C ALA A 55 -66.45 0.26 -0.63
N TRP A 56 -67.60 -0.05 -0.04
CA TRP A 56 -67.73 -0.43 1.36
C TRP A 56 -67.00 -1.74 1.68
N LYS A 57 -67.19 -2.77 0.83
CA LYS A 57 -66.49 -4.06 0.95
C LYS A 57 -64.97 -3.90 0.84
N ILE A 58 -64.50 -3.15 -0.16
CA ILE A 58 -63.06 -2.88 -0.34
C ILE A 58 -62.50 -2.15 0.88
N SER A 59 -63.21 -1.14 1.40
CA SER A 59 -62.78 -0.37 2.57
C SER A 59 -62.71 -1.22 3.83
N TYR A 60 -63.69 -2.11 4.04
CA TYR A 60 -63.69 -3.06 5.15
C TYR A 60 -62.50 -4.02 5.08
N ILE A 61 -62.27 -4.65 3.93
CA ILE A 61 -61.17 -5.60 3.74
C ILE A 61 -59.83 -4.89 3.95
N ALA A 62 -59.65 -3.70 3.36
CA ALA A 62 -58.41 -2.93 3.48
C ALA A 62 -58.15 -2.50 4.93
N ALA A 63 -59.15 -1.97 5.63
CA ALA A 63 -59.02 -1.51 7.01
C ALA A 63 -58.67 -2.67 7.97
N ASN A 64 -59.34 -3.81 7.84
CA ASN A 64 -59.12 -4.94 8.72
C ASN A 64 -57.83 -5.72 8.39
N THR A 65 -57.44 -5.77 7.11
CA THR A 65 -56.11 -6.29 6.70
C THR A 65 -55.00 -5.45 7.30
N LEU A 66 -55.13 -4.12 7.28
CA LEU A 66 -54.15 -3.21 7.89
C LEU A 66 -54.10 -3.35 9.42
N ARG A 67 -55.25 -3.50 10.08
CA ARG A 67 -55.33 -3.76 11.53
C ARG A 67 -54.69 -5.07 11.94
N ALA A 68 -54.93 -6.14 11.17
CA ALA A 68 -54.31 -7.44 11.37
C ALA A 68 -52.78 -7.36 11.20
N PHE A 69 -52.31 -6.57 10.24
CA PHE A 69 -50.88 -6.35 10.00
C PHE A 69 -50.17 -5.62 11.15
N LEU A 70 -50.84 -4.68 11.81
CA LEU A 70 -50.29 -3.86 12.89
C LEU A 70 -50.53 -4.42 14.30
N PHE A 71 -51.19 -5.56 14.42
CA PHE A 71 -51.56 -6.19 15.70
C PHE A 71 -52.39 -5.28 16.64
N ALA A 72 -53.13 -4.33 16.07
CA ALA A 72 -53.86 -3.31 16.82
C ALA A 72 -55.05 -3.89 17.63
N ASP A 73 -55.64 -4.99 17.15
CA ASP A 73 -56.93 -5.50 17.68
C ASP A 73 -56.85 -6.93 18.26
N MET A 74 -55.68 -7.56 18.40
CA MET A 74 -55.61 -8.93 18.99
C MET A 74 -55.95 -8.96 20.49
N TYR A 75 -56.11 -7.79 21.13
CA TYR A 75 -56.64 -7.65 22.49
C TYR A 75 -58.11 -7.18 22.55
N ALA A 76 -58.72 -6.88 21.40
CA ALA A 76 -60.15 -6.58 21.27
C ALA A 76 -60.89 -7.85 20.82
N SER A 77 -61.23 -8.70 21.80
CA SER A 77 -62.04 -9.92 21.69
C SER A 77 -61.44 -11.09 20.88
N PRO A 78 -60.78 -12.06 21.53
CA PRO A 78 -60.37 -13.32 20.93
C PRO A 78 -61.53 -14.23 20.44
N TRP A 79 -62.78 -13.78 20.50
CA TRP A 79 -63.96 -14.66 20.48
C TRP A 79 -65.05 -14.30 19.44
N ASP A 80 -64.88 -13.26 18.61
CA ASP A 80 -65.93 -12.82 17.67
C ASP A 80 -65.66 -13.18 16.18
N VAL A 81 -64.53 -13.80 15.86
CA VAL A 81 -64.26 -14.34 14.52
C VAL A 81 -64.07 -15.85 14.65
N GLU A 82 -65.00 -16.65 14.11
CA GLU A 82 -64.78 -18.10 13.93
C GLU A 82 -63.42 -18.31 13.26
N PHE A 83 -62.63 -19.27 13.75
CA PHE A 83 -61.22 -19.44 13.39
C PHE A 83 -60.96 -19.40 11.87
N ASN A 84 -60.60 -18.23 11.34
CA ASN A 84 -60.23 -18.03 9.94
C ASN A 84 -58.70 -18.10 9.84
N TRP A 85 -58.19 -19.27 9.46
CA TRP A 85 -56.75 -19.52 9.43
C TRP A 85 -55.95 -18.52 8.57
N PRO A 86 -56.45 -18.00 7.42
CA PRO A 86 -55.76 -16.95 6.66
C PRO A 86 -55.57 -15.66 7.47
N VAL A 87 -56.61 -15.18 8.18
CA VAL A 87 -56.53 -13.97 9.02
C VAL A 87 -55.54 -14.18 10.16
N THR A 88 -55.61 -15.33 10.85
CA THR A 88 -54.71 -15.63 11.96
C THR A 88 -53.24 -15.68 11.49
N PHE A 89 -52.96 -16.37 10.40
CA PHE A 89 -51.61 -16.49 9.86
C PHE A 89 -51.08 -15.14 9.34
N ALA A 90 -51.92 -14.34 8.69
CA ALA A 90 -51.60 -12.98 8.28
C ALA A 90 -51.22 -12.09 9.47
N GLY A 91 -51.92 -12.22 10.61
CA GLY A 91 -51.58 -11.48 11.84
C GLY A 91 -50.22 -11.86 12.42
N TRP A 92 -49.89 -13.15 12.48
CA TRP A 92 -48.56 -13.61 12.92
C TRP A 92 -47.44 -13.12 12.00
N LEU A 93 -47.65 -13.23 10.68
CA LEU A 93 -46.66 -12.86 9.68
C LEU A 93 -46.46 -11.35 9.61
N GLY A 94 -47.55 -10.57 9.64
CA GLY A 94 -47.54 -9.11 9.71
C GLY A 94 -46.83 -8.60 10.97
N SER A 95 -47.08 -9.20 12.13
CA SER A 95 -46.34 -8.88 13.36
C SER A 95 -44.86 -9.20 13.29
N PHE A 96 -44.50 -10.35 12.73
CA PHE A 96 -43.09 -10.67 12.53
C PHE A 96 -42.39 -9.63 11.65
N VAL A 97 -43.05 -9.19 10.57
CA VAL A 97 -42.56 -8.14 9.67
C VAL A 97 -42.44 -6.80 10.42
N PHE A 98 -43.48 -6.39 11.15
CA PHE A 98 -43.51 -5.14 11.90
C PHE A 98 -42.45 -5.09 13.01
N ALA A 99 -42.38 -6.15 13.84
CA ALA A 99 -41.35 -6.28 14.88
C ALA A 99 -39.94 -6.29 14.27
N SER A 100 -39.75 -6.99 13.14
CA SER A 100 -38.47 -7.00 12.44
C SER A 100 -38.11 -5.62 11.89
N ALA A 101 -39.06 -4.88 11.35
CA ALA A 101 -38.85 -3.52 10.86
C ALA A 101 -38.53 -2.55 12.00
N LEU A 102 -39.22 -2.65 13.15
CA LEU A 102 -38.90 -1.89 14.36
C LEU A 102 -37.51 -2.21 14.90
N ILE A 103 -37.14 -3.48 14.97
CA ILE A 103 -35.80 -3.92 15.38
C ILE A 103 -34.75 -3.36 14.42
N LYS A 104 -34.98 -3.39 13.09
CA LYS A 104 -34.08 -2.74 12.12
C LYS A 104 -33.99 -1.23 12.32
N GLY A 105 -35.12 -0.57 12.56
CA GLY A 105 -35.17 0.87 12.85
C GLY A 105 -34.35 1.21 14.09
N ALA A 106 -34.55 0.48 15.18
CA ALA A 106 -33.79 0.62 16.43
C ALA A 106 -32.30 0.34 16.21
N ILE A 107 -31.94 -0.75 15.52
CA ILE A 107 -30.54 -1.06 15.16
C ILE A 107 -29.94 0.10 14.37
N ARG A 108 -30.66 0.69 13.40
CA ARG A 108 -30.16 1.80 12.59
C ARG A 108 -29.99 3.10 13.38
N VAL A 109 -30.86 3.38 14.35
CA VAL A 109 -30.77 4.56 15.24
C VAL A 109 -29.63 4.40 16.25
N PHE A 110 -29.47 3.20 16.84
CA PHE A 110 -28.50 2.94 17.89
C PHE A 110 -27.16 2.39 17.40
N SER A 111 -27.02 2.05 16.12
CA SER A 111 -25.77 1.50 15.55
C SER A 111 -24.58 2.42 15.77
N LYS A 112 -24.73 3.72 15.49
CA LYS A 112 -23.65 4.72 15.65
C LYS A 112 -23.24 4.89 17.13
N PRO A 113 -24.16 5.13 18.09
CA PRO A 113 -23.82 5.15 19.51
C PRO A 113 -23.17 3.86 20.02
N LEU A 114 -23.71 2.69 19.65
CA LEU A 114 -23.17 1.39 20.09
C LEU A 114 -21.78 1.11 19.51
N ALA A 115 -21.55 1.47 18.24
CA ALA A 115 -20.23 1.36 17.62
C ALA A 115 -19.20 2.24 18.33
N ARG A 116 -19.55 3.48 18.69
CA ARG A 116 -18.70 4.37 19.50
C ARG A 116 -18.39 3.76 20.87
N MET A 117 -19.41 3.27 21.59
CA MET A 117 -19.20 2.61 22.88
C MET A 117 -18.26 1.42 22.77
N ASN A 118 -18.46 0.56 21.77
CA ASN A 118 -17.60 -0.59 21.51
C ASN A 118 -16.16 -0.15 21.19
N ALA A 119 -15.98 0.88 20.36
CA ALA A 119 -14.66 1.37 19.98
C ALA A 119 -13.83 1.86 21.17
N VAL A 120 -14.45 2.58 22.12
CA VAL A 120 -13.78 3.08 23.33
C VAL A 120 -13.42 1.96 24.32
N GLN A 121 -14.20 0.88 24.33
CA GLN A 121 -13.98 -0.25 25.25
C GLN A 121 -12.99 -1.28 24.72
N ARG A 122 -12.74 -1.32 23.41
CA ARG A 122 -11.80 -2.26 22.80
C ARG A 122 -10.35 -1.94 23.18
N SER A 123 -9.53 -2.98 23.22
CA SER A 123 -8.09 -2.94 23.42
C SER A 123 -7.41 -3.93 22.49
N GLY A 124 -6.13 -3.71 22.21
CA GLY A 124 -5.37 -4.60 21.32
C GLY A 124 -5.84 -4.58 19.86
N HIS A 125 -6.55 -3.52 19.45
CA HIS A 125 -7.01 -3.32 18.08
C HIS A 125 -6.07 -2.40 17.30
N VAL A 126 -6.23 -2.39 15.98
CA VAL A 126 -5.69 -1.37 15.09
C VAL A 126 -6.77 -0.32 14.84
N VAL A 127 -6.41 0.95 14.93
CA VAL A 127 -7.28 2.05 14.51
C VAL A 127 -6.84 2.51 13.13
N VAL A 128 -7.75 2.57 12.19
CA VAL A 128 -7.51 3.16 10.87
C VAL A 128 -8.39 4.41 10.76
N ILE A 129 -7.81 5.54 10.37
CA ILE A 129 -8.49 6.83 10.26
C ILE A 129 -8.21 7.39 8.88
N GLY A 130 -9.25 7.75 8.14
CA GLY A 130 -9.04 8.29 6.82
C GLY A 130 -10.27 8.23 5.93
N THR A 131 -10.12 8.89 4.79
CA THR A 131 -11.11 8.98 3.72
C THR A 131 -10.56 8.47 2.40
N ARG A 132 -9.23 8.53 2.23
CA ARG A 132 -8.53 8.05 1.04
C ARG A 132 -8.66 6.53 0.91
N GLU A 133 -8.66 6.06 -0.33
CA GLU A 133 -8.78 4.64 -0.66
C GLU A 133 -7.73 3.77 0.06
N ILE A 134 -6.49 4.28 0.23
CA ILE A 134 -5.44 3.54 0.91
C ILE A 134 -5.77 3.22 2.38
N ALA A 135 -6.56 4.05 3.08
CA ALA A 135 -7.02 3.72 4.44
C ALA A 135 -8.04 2.57 4.41
N VAL A 136 -8.95 2.57 3.43
CA VAL A 136 -9.91 1.48 3.23
C VAL A 136 -9.16 0.19 2.94
N GLN A 137 -8.21 0.21 2.00
CA GLN A 137 -7.44 -0.96 1.60
C GLN A 137 -6.53 -1.47 2.72
N ALA A 138 -5.88 -0.59 3.49
CA ALA A 138 -5.15 -0.98 4.70
C ALA A 138 -6.07 -1.67 5.72
N CYS A 139 -7.30 -1.18 5.89
CA CYS A 139 -8.29 -1.79 6.77
C CYS A 139 -8.67 -3.21 6.30
N VAL A 140 -8.94 -3.38 5.00
CA VAL A 140 -9.24 -4.69 4.40
C VAL A 140 -8.10 -5.67 4.63
N SER A 141 -6.87 -5.33 4.22
CA SER A 141 -5.72 -6.23 4.37
C SER A 141 -5.44 -6.58 5.84
N LEU A 142 -5.67 -5.65 6.78
CA LEU A 142 -5.55 -5.94 8.21
C LEU A 142 -6.61 -6.93 8.70
N VAL A 143 -7.87 -6.76 8.29
CA VAL A 143 -8.96 -7.69 8.62
C VAL A 143 -8.67 -9.08 8.05
N ASP A 144 -8.23 -9.16 6.80
CA ASP A 144 -7.89 -10.42 6.12
C ASP A 144 -6.74 -11.16 6.82
N LYS A 145 -5.77 -10.41 7.38
CA LYS A 145 -4.69 -10.97 8.21
C LYS A 145 -5.14 -11.27 9.65
N GLY A 146 -6.42 -11.15 9.97
CA GLY A 146 -7.01 -11.52 11.26
C GLY A 146 -6.88 -10.45 12.35
N TRP A 147 -6.51 -9.22 12.01
CA TRP A 147 -6.40 -8.14 12.98
C TRP A 147 -7.79 -7.65 13.40
N LYS A 148 -7.92 -7.26 14.67
CA LYS A 148 -9.10 -6.54 15.15
C LYS A 148 -8.97 -5.08 14.73
N VAL A 149 -9.80 -4.62 13.79
CA VAL A 149 -9.72 -3.25 13.26
C VAL A 149 -10.92 -2.40 13.70
N THR A 150 -10.66 -1.15 14.05
CA THR A 150 -11.64 -0.08 14.21
C THR A 150 -11.37 0.98 13.14
N TYR A 151 -12.30 1.18 12.21
CA TYR A 151 -12.16 2.14 11.11
C TYR A 151 -12.98 3.40 11.41
N HIS A 152 -12.34 4.57 11.43
CA HIS A 152 -12.97 5.88 11.54
C HIS A 152 -13.01 6.54 10.17
N GLY A 153 -14.15 6.41 9.50
CA GLY A 153 -14.36 6.92 8.15
C GLY A 153 -15.80 6.71 7.72
N ASP A 154 -16.24 7.49 6.74
CA ASP A 154 -17.58 7.38 6.16
C ASP A 154 -17.58 6.65 4.80
N THR A 155 -16.40 6.24 4.34
CA THR A 155 -16.15 5.49 3.09
C THR A 155 -15.93 4.00 3.35
N GLY A 156 -16.07 3.14 2.33
CA GLY A 156 -15.71 1.72 2.39
C GLY A 156 -16.87 0.71 2.37
N GLY A 157 -18.11 1.12 2.66
CA GLY A 157 -19.32 0.32 2.40
C GLY A 157 -19.24 -1.15 2.88
N GLU A 158 -19.53 -2.09 1.98
CA GLU A 158 -19.45 -3.55 2.23
C GLU A 158 -18.01 -4.09 2.31
N ALA A 159 -17.03 -3.39 1.73
CA ALA A 159 -15.63 -3.86 1.71
C ALA A 159 -15.01 -3.96 3.12
N LEU A 160 -15.60 -3.28 4.10
CA LEU A 160 -15.15 -3.27 5.49
C LEU A 160 -15.79 -4.38 6.35
N GLU A 161 -16.34 -5.44 5.75
CA GLU A 161 -16.89 -6.58 6.48
C GLU A 161 -15.82 -7.20 7.39
N GLY A 162 -16.03 -7.14 8.71
CA GLY A 162 -15.08 -7.62 9.72
C GLY A 162 -14.41 -6.51 10.53
N ALA A 163 -14.41 -5.27 10.04
CA ALA A 163 -13.98 -4.10 10.82
C ALA A 163 -15.13 -3.51 11.66
N LEU A 164 -14.80 -2.88 12.80
CA LEU A 164 -15.74 -2.01 13.50
C LEU A 164 -15.71 -0.63 12.85
N VAL A 165 -16.68 -0.34 11.99
CA VAL A 165 -16.82 0.97 11.35
C VAL A 165 -17.49 1.96 12.30
N VAL A 166 -16.86 3.11 12.49
CA VAL A 166 -17.35 4.19 13.34
C VAL A 166 -17.38 5.50 12.54
N PRO A 167 -18.43 6.33 12.69
CA PRO A 167 -18.46 7.63 12.04
C PRO A 167 -17.25 8.46 12.38
N ARG A 168 -16.66 9.05 11.34
CA ARG A 168 -15.49 9.90 11.46
C ARG A 168 -15.79 11.09 12.39
N PRO A 169 -14.90 11.43 13.33
CA PRO A 169 -15.02 12.66 14.11
C PRO A 169 -14.88 13.89 13.22
N VAL A 170 -15.59 14.96 13.55
CA VAL A 170 -15.52 16.24 12.80
C VAL A 170 -14.20 16.97 13.06
N ASP A 171 -13.61 16.75 14.24
CA ASP A 171 -12.40 17.42 14.70
C ASP A 171 -11.40 16.38 15.22
N ALA A 172 -10.12 16.63 15.00
CA ALA A 172 -9.02 15.89 15.59
C ALA A 172 -8.97 16.03 17.13
N ASP A 173 -9.56 17.09 17.72
CA ASP A 173 -9.71 17.30 19.18
C ASP A 173 -10.86 16.48 19.81
N ASP A 174 -11.54 15.66 19.02
CA ASP A 174 -12.66 14.87 19.49
C ASP A 174 -12.24 13.90 20.62
N ALA A 175 -12.85 14.08 21.79
CA ALA A 175 -12.55 13.29 22.98
C ALA A 175 -12.90 11.80 22.82
N PHE A 176 -13.80 11.45 21.90
CA PHE A 176 -14.11 10.07 21.57
C PHE A 176 -12.99 9.45 20.72
N LEU A 177 -12.45 10.16 19.72
CA LEU A 177 -11.30 9.70 18.93
C LEU A 177 -10.10 9.41 19.82
N ALA A 178 -9.76 10.36 20.71
CA ALA A 178 -8.66 10.21 21.64
C ALA A 178 -8.79 8.94 22.52
N LYS A 179 -10.00 8.65 23.01
CA LYS A 179 -10.27 7.44 23.79
C LYS A 179 -10.17 6.15 22.97
N SER A 180 -10.62 6.17 21.72
CA SER A 180 -10.53 5.03 20.79
C SER A 180 -9.07 4.67 20.46
N VAL A 181 -8.23 5.70 20.30
CA VAL A 181 -6.81 5.57 19.93
C VAL A 181 -5.93 5.17 21.11
N ARG A 182 -6.20 5.67 22.33
CA ARG A 182 -5.37 5.42 23.53
C ARG A 182 -5.12 3.94 23.87
N ARG A 183 -6.00 3.03 23.45
CA ARG A 183 -5.90 1.57 23.72
C ARG A 183 -5.56 0.75 22.46
N ALA A 184 -5.24 1.42 21.37
CA ALA A 184 -4.83 0.78 20.14
C ALA A 184 -3.38 0.28 20.25
N ASN A 185 -3.06 -0.82 19.57
CA ASN A 185 -1.67 -1.20 19.39
C ASN A 185 -1.02 -0.38 18.26
N ARG A 186 -1.84 0.06 17.30
CA ARG A 186 -1.43 0.77 16.11
C ARG A 186 -2.52 1.70 15.63
N VAL A 187 -2.12 2.85 15.10
CA VAL A 187 -2.98 3.84 14.46
C VAL A 187 -2.47 4.06 13.04
N ILE A 188 -3.32 4.01 12.03
CA ILE A 188 -2.95 4.25 10.63
C ILE A 188 -3.82 5.39 10.13
N ILE A 189 -3.20 6.42 9.55
CA ILE A 189 -3.87 7.66 9.18
C ILE A 189 -3.61 7.96 7.71
N ALA A 190 -4.68 8.14 6.92
CA ALA A 190 -4.62 8.60 5.54
C ALA A 190 -5.82 9.51 5.21
N GLU A 191 -5.62 10.81 5.40
CA GLU A 191 -6.62 11.85 5.14
C GLU A 191 -6.60 12.34 3.71
N ASP A 192 -7.63 13.11 3.32
CA ASP A 192 -7.78 13.72 1.99
C ASP A 192 -6.56 14.52 1.50
N SER A 193 -5.66 14.91 2.39
CA SER A 193 -4.38 15.53 2.03
C SER A 193 -3.25 15.13 2.98
N ASP A 194 -2.02 15.28 2.49
CA ASP A 194 -0.82 15.09 3.30
C ASP A 194 -0.76 16.05 4.50
N SER A 195 -1.30 17.26 4.37
CA SER A 195 -1.36 18.24 5.46
C SER A 195 -2.24 17.75 6.61
N LEU A 196 -3.48 17.33 6.30
CA LEU A 196 -4.42 16.80 7.30
C LEU A 196 -3.88 15.50 7.92
N THR A 197 -3.28 14.63 7.10
CA THR A 197 -2.66 13.40 7.57
C THR A 197 -1.55 13.68 8.56
N SER A 198 -0.65 14.60 8.23
CA SER A 198 0.50 14.97 9.07
C SER A 198 0.06 15.60 10.39
N GLU A 199 -0.90 16.53 10.35
CA GLU A 199 -1.46 17.18 11.53
C GLU A 199 -2.09 16.16 12.49
N LEU A 200 -2.97 15.30 11.96
CA LEU A 200 -3.64 14.30 12.77
C LEU A 200 -2.65 13.26 13.32
N ALA A 201 -1.66 12.85 12.53
CA ALA A 201 -0.67 11.87 12.98
C ALA A 201 0.20 12.38 14.12
N VAL A 202 0.68 13.62 14.05
CA VAL A 202 1.40 14.26 15.17
C VAL A 202 0.54 14.32 16.42
N LYS A 203 -0.75 14.63 16.28
CA LYS A 203 -1.69 14.70 17.41
C LYS A 203 -1.98 13.33 18.02
N MET A 204 -2.18 12.31 17.18
CA MET A 204 -2.46 10.95 17.65
C MET A 204 -1.24 10.33 18.31
N ALA A 205 -0.03 10.62 17.83
CA ALA A 205 1.23 10.23 18.49
C ALA A 205 1.30 10.77 19.93
N LYS A 206 0.98 12.06 20.13
CA LYS A 206 0.88 12.65 21.49
C LYS A 206 -0.19 11.99 22.36
N THR A 207 -1.31 11.62 21.76
CA THR A 207 -2.48 11.09 22.48
C THR A 207 -2.30 9.63 22.91
N ALA A 208 -1.59 8.84 22.11
CA ALA A 208 -1.35 7.41 22.33
C ALA A 208 0.15 7.09 22.22
N PRO A 209 0.96 7.47 23.23
CA PRO A 209 2.42 7.34 23.19
C PRO A 209 2.93 5.89 23.22
N ASP A 210 2.07 4.92 23.51
CA ASP A 210 2.40 3.49 23.50
C ASP A 210 1.97 2.78 22.21
N SER A 211 1.34 3.51 21.27
CA SER A 211 0.87 2.99 19.99
C SER A 211 1.81 3.41 18.87
N ILE A 212 2.05 2.53 17.90
CA ILE A 212 2.72 2.92 16.65
C ILE A 212 1.72 3.68 15.77
N VAL A 213 2.03 4.91 15.39
CA VAL A 213 1.20 5.77 14.54
C VAL A 213 1.83 5.87 13.16
N PHE A 214 1.11 5.41 12.13
CA PHE A 214 1.48 5.54 10.74
C PHE A 214 0.80 6.74 10.10
N ALA A 215 1.59 7.62 9.49
CA ALA A 215 1.10 8.65 8.58
C ALA A 215 1.33 8.17 7.15
N LEU A 216 0.26 7.82 6.43
CA LEU A 216 0.34 7.41 5.03
C LEU A 216 0.23 8.65 4.15
N LEU A 217 1.34 9.07 3.55
CA LEU A 217 1.44 10.31 2.78
C LEU A 217 1.65 9.99 1.30
N GLU A 218 1.10 10.80 0.41
CA GLU A 218 1.31 10.66 -1.03
C GLU A 218 2.70 11.15 -1.40
N ASN A 219 3.10 12.33 -0.89
CA ASN A 219 4.34 12.99 -1.27
C ASN A 219 5.55 12.42 -0.50
N PRO A 220 6.55 11.83 -1.18
CA PRO A 220 7.76 11.31 -0.55
C PRO A 220 8.55 12.35 0.26
N TRP A 221 8.57 13.60 -0.21
CA TRP A 221 9.30 14.68 0.43
C TRP A 221 8.65 15.07 1.76
N VAL A 222 7.32 15.15 1.82
CA VAL A 222 6.59 15.44 3.06
C VAL A 222 6.82 14.31 4.07
N ALA A 223 6.74 13.04 3.63
CA ALA A 223 6.99 11.90 4.51
C ALA A 223 8.40 11.91 5.13
N THR A 224 9.42 12.20 4.32
CA THR A 224 10.81 12.26 4.78
C THR A 224 11.03 13.41 5.77
N ASN A 225 10.49 14.60 5.47
CA ASN A 225 10.66 15.76 6.32
C ASN A 225 9.84 15.68 7.62
N LEU A 226 8.64 15.06 7.59
CA LEU A 226 7.85 14.84 8.80
C LEU A 226 8.62 13.98 9.81
N ARG A 227 9.29 12.91 9.35
CA ARG A 227 10.15 12.10 10.23
C ARG A 227 11.35 12.87 10.78
N GLN A 228 11.97 13.72 9.96
CA GLN A 228 13.09 14.56 10.41
C GLN A 228 12.65 15.60 11.45
N ALA A 229 11.51 16.27 11.22
CA ALA A 229 10.97 17.29 12.12
C ALA A 229 10.48 16.72 13.45
N ASN A 230 9.99 15.48 13.45
CA ASN A 230 9.49 14.79 14.65
C ASN A 230 10.55 14.63 15.75
N LEU A 231 11.85 14.68 15.41
CA LEU A 231 12.96 14.58 16.39
C LEU A 231 13.39 15.94 16.98
N HIS A 232 12.93 17.07 16.44
CA HIS A 232 13.44 18.39 16.82
C HIS A 232 12.42 19.32 17.49
N GLY A 233 11.11 19.08 17.32
CA GLY A 233 10.08 20.06 17.72
C GLY A 233 8.94 19.53 18.58
N LEU A 234 8.89 18.23 18.87
CA LEU A 234 7.84 17.61 19.67
C LEU A 234 8.54 16.92 20.84
N ASP A 235 8.60 17.60 21.97
CA ASP A 235 9.04 17.03 23.25
C ASP A 235 8.02 15.95 23.66
N LEU A 236 8.18 14.75 23.09
CA LEU A 236 7.34 13.58 23.32
C LEU A 236 7.96 12.72 24.42
N ASP A 237 8.28 13.30 25.59
CA ASP A 237 8.71 12.63 26.82
C ASP A 237 9.64 11.40 26.60
N GLY A 238 10.63 11.52 25.71
CA GLY A 238 11.62 10.46 25.45
C GLY A 238 11.11 9.17 24.77
N LYS A 239 9.91 9.17 24.16
CA LYS A 239 9.34 8.03 23.40
C LYS A 239 9.38 8.26 21.87
N GLU A 240 10.53 8.69 21.35
CA GLU A 240 10.67 9.38 20.05
C GLU A 240 10.51 8.53 18.76
N ASP A 241 10.18 7.24 18.81
CA ASP A 241 10.16 6.35 17.61
C ASP A 241 8.82 5.66 17.32
N HIS A 242 7.69 6.27 17.68
CA HIS A 242 6.37 5.68 17.43
C HIS A 242 5.56 6.37 16.33
N LEU A 243 5.97 7.53 15.80
CA LEU A 243 5.38 8.13 14.59
C LEU A 243 6.18 7.76 13.34
N ILE A 244 5.58 6.99 12.46
CA ILE A 244 6.18 6.39 11.27
C ILE A 244 5.50 6.99 10.04
N ALA A 245 6.11 7.99 9.41
CA ALA A 245 5.58 8.58 8.18
C ALA A 245 6.07 7.79 6.95
N VAL A 246 5.16 7.26 6.14
CA VAL A 246 5.50 6.43 4.96
C VAL A 246 4.88 7.05 3.72
N SER A 247 5.57 6.87 2.59
CA SER A 247 5.11 7.38 1.31
C SER A 247 4.46 6.27 0.49
N GLU A 248 3.20 6.47 0.14
CA GLU A 248 2.46 5.65 -0.82
C GLU A 248 3.17 5.58 -2.17
N THR A 249 3.66 6.72 -2.66
CA THR A 249 4.40 6.79 -3.93
C THR A 249 5.70 5.97 -3.93
N ARG A 250 6.44 5.94 -2.81
CA ARG A 250 7.63 5.08 -2.70
C ARG A 250 7.26 3.61 -2.55
N ALA A 251 6.21 3.28 -1.79
CA ALA A 251 5.69 1.92 -1.70
C ALA A 251 5.27 1.39 -3.09
N LEU A 252 4.65 2.25 -3.90
CA LEU A 252 4.28 1.95 -5.28
C LEU A 252 5.50 1.71 -6.19
N ALA A 253 6.56 2.51 -6.07
CA ALA A 253 7.81 2.28 -6.79
C ALA A 253 8.48 0.95 -6.38
N ARG A 254 8.48 0.61 -5.09
CA ARG A 254 8.97 -0.69 -4.60
C ARG A 254 8.14 -1.86 -5.11
N ALA A 255 6.83 -1.72 -5.16
CA ALA A 255 5.93 -2.70 -5.77
C ALA A 255 6.20 -2.93 -7.26
N ALA A 256 6.85 -1.99 -7.96
CA ALA A 256 7.33 -2.19 -9.33
C ALA A 256 8.69 -2.88 -9.37
N LEU A 257 9.62 -2.45 -8.52
CA LEU A 257 11.04 -2.79 -8.62
C LEU A 257 11.42 -4.09 -7.91
N ILE A 258 10.81 -4.38 -6.75
CA ILE A 258 11.16 -5.58 -5.98
C ILE A 258 10.68 -6.85 -6.69
N PRO A 259 9.43 -6.97 -7.17
CA PRO A 259 9.00 -8.20 -7.84
C PRO A 259 9.67 -8.42 -9.20
N SER A 260 10.20 -7.37 -9.83
CA SER A 260 10.85 -7.44 -11.16
C SER A 260 12.12 -6.57 -11.21
N PRO A 261 13.22 -6.96 -10.53
CA PRO A 261 14.39 -6.09 -10.37
C PRO A 261 15.13 -5.81 -11.69
N PRO A 262 15.28 -4.54 -12.10
CA PRO A 262 16.01 -4.18 -13.32
C PRO A 262 17.39 -4.82 -13.51
N PHE A 263 18.18 -5.05 -12.46
CA PHE A 263 19.51 -5.66 -12.62
C PHE A 263 19.44 -7.09 -13.16
N MET A 264 18.41 -7.87 -12.81
CA MET A 264 18.26 -9.24 -13.29
C MET A 264 17.89 -9.28 -14.78
N TYR A 265 17.06 -8.34 -15.25
CA TYR A 265 16.75 -8.20 -16.67
C TYR A 265 17.99 -7.81 -17.47
N ALA A 266 18.81 -6.90 -16.94
CA ALA A 266 20.05 -6.51 -17.60
C ALA A 266 21.02 -7.71 -17.71
N GLU A 267 21.13 -8.53 -16.67
CA GLU A 267 21.90 -9.79 -16.69
C GLU A 267 21.34 -10.78 -17.73
N GLN A 268 20.03 -11.04 -17.71
CA GLN A 268 19.35 -11.94 -18.67
C GLN A 268 19.55 -11.50 -20.12
N TYR A 269 19.48 -10.19 -20.38
CA TYR A 269 19.71 -9.61 -21.70
C TYR A 269 21.19 -9.42 -22.06
N SER A 270 22.11 -9.85 -21.18
CA SER A 270 23.56 -9.66 -21.35
C SER A 270 23.94 -8.21 -21.62
N GLN A 271 23.25 -7.28 -20.96
CA GLN A 271 23.48 -5.84 -21.08
C GLN A 271 24.63 -5.40 -20.20
N ARG A 272 25.39 -4.41 -20.67
CA ARG A 272 26.50 -3.81 -19.91
C ARG A 272 26.01 -2.99 -18.71
N ARG A 273 24.80 -2.46 -18.77
CA ARG A 273 24.17 -1.60 -17.75
C ARG A 273 22.66 -1.72 -17.79
N ILE A 274 22.03 -1.30 -16.71
CA ILE A 274 20.59 -1.05 -16.67
C ILE A 274 20.30 0.23 -17.47
N HIS A 275 19.32 0.19 -18.38
CA HIS A 275 18.75 1.36 -19.02
C HIS A 275 17.23 1.35 -18.85
N ILE A 276 16.71 2.28 -18.05
CA ILE A 276 15.29 2.41 -17.79
C ILE A 276 14.71 3.57 -18.58
N LEU A 277 13.59 3.33 -19.26
CA LEU A 277 12.75 4.38 -19.82
C LEU A 277 11.57 4.63 -18.87
N ILE A 278 11.28 5.89 -18.55
CA ILE A 278 10.10 6.29 -17.78
C ILE A 278 9.24 7.21 -18.66
N TYR A 279 8.04 6.76 -18.99
CA TYR A 279 7.05 7.53 -19.74
C TYR A 279 6.17 8.29 -18.74
N GLY A 280 6.32 9.61 -18.71
CA GLY A 280 5.76 10.50 -17.70
C GLY A 280 6.83 11.08 -16.76
N PHE A 281 6.51 12.22 -16.15
CA PHE A 281 7.35 12.85 -15.13
C PHE A 281 6.46 13.41 -14.01
N ASN A 282 6.42 12.70 -12.89
CA ASN A 282 5.65 13.01 -11.69
C ASN A 282 6.36 12.45 -10.43
N SER A 283 5.73 12.52 -9.26
CA SER A 283 6.32 11.99 -8.02
C SER A 283 6.63 10.50 -8.07
N LEU A 284 5.84 9.69 -8.80
CA LEU A 284 6.11 8.27 -9.00
C LEU A 284 7.31 8.04 -9.93
N ALA A 285 7.42 8.80 -11.02
CA ALA A 285 8.57 8.75 -11.92
C ALA A 285 9.88 9.04 -11.16
N MET A 286 9.85 10.04 -10.28
CA MET A 286 10.97 10.36 -9.39
C MET A 286 11.24 9.25 -8.36
N ALA A 287 10.20 8.69 -7.76
CA ALA A 287 10.36 7.59 -6.81
C ALA A 287 10.92 6.32 -7.48
N LEU A 288 10.51 5.99 -8.71
CA LEU A 288 11.08 4.89 -9.49
C LEU A 288 12.57 5.11 -9.76
N PHE A 289 12.95 6.34 -10.13
CA PHE A 289 14.36 6.71 -10.30
C PHE A 289 15.16 6.52 -9.00
N GLU A 290 14.71 7.11 -7.89
CA GLU A 290 15.41 7.04 -6.59
C GLU A 290 15.47 5.60 -6.05
N GLU A 291 14.34 4.89 -6.03
CA GLU A 291 14.27 3.52 -5.49
C GLU A 291 15.04 2.53 -6.37
N THR A 292 15.14 2.75 -7.69
CA THR A 292 16.06 1.97 -8.55
C THR A 292 17.50 2.15 -8.05
N LEU A 293 17.92 3.38 -7.82
CA LEU A 293 19.28 3.69 -7.36
C LEU A 293 19.56 3.17 -5.95
N TYR A 294 18.55 3.05 -5.09
CA TYR A 294 18.73 2.46 -3.76
C TYR A 294 18.76 0.93 -3.75
N SER A 295 18.10 0.27 -4.69
CA SER A 295 17.86 -1.18 -4.64
C SER A 295 18.53 -2.01 -5.75
N ASN A 296 18.95 -1.40 -6.86
CA ASN A 296 19.39 -2.11 -8.07
C ASN A 296 20.84 -1.85 -8.50
N ILE A 297 21.65 -1.16 -7.68
CA ILE A 297 23.06 -0.87 -8.00
C ILE A 297 23.90 -2.14 -7.84
N VAL A 298 24.47 -2.67 -8.93
CA VAL A 298 25.35 -3.87 -8.91
C VAL A 298 26.68 -3.65 -9.66
N PRO A 299 27.47 -2.61 -9.30
CA PRO A 299 28.70 -2.15 -9.95
C PRO A 299 29.79 -3.19 -10.20
N GLY A 300 30.41 -3.03 -11.37
CA GLY A 300 31.57 -3.73 -11.94
C GLY A 300 32.87 -3.73 -11.13
N ILE A 301 33.45 -4.93 -10.92
CA ILE A 301 34.91 -5.11 -11.07
C ILE A 301 35.08 -6.16 -12.16
N ASN A 302 35.93 -5.89 -13.14
CA ASN A 302 36.20 -6.72 -14.31
C ASN A 302 36.91 -8.05 -13.96
N ASP A 303 36.31 -8.90 -13.15
CA ASP A 303 36.77 -10.27 -12.96
C ASP A 303 35.62 -11.28 -13.11
N SER A 304 35.78 -12.14 -14.11
CA SER A 304 34.78 -12.98 -14.79
C SER A 304 34.15 -14.11 -13.98
N THR A 305 34.34 -14.16 -12.66
CA THR A 305 34.19 -15.41 -11.90
C THR A 305 32.87 -15.55 -11.13
N VAL A 306 32.15 -14.46 -10.79
CA VAL A 306 31.04 -14.53 -9.80
C VAL A 306 29.65 -14.04 -10.26
N SER A 307 29.52 -13.09 -11.20
CA SER A 307 28.27 -12.70 -11.92
C SER A 307 28.62 -11.47 -12.80
N PRO A 308 27.96 -11.22 -13.95
CA PRO A 308 28.16 -10.00 -14.73
C PRO A 308 27.77 -8.76 -13.92
N ARG A 309 28.77 -8.09 -13.36
CA ARG A 309 28.59 -6.80 -12.66
C ARG A 309 28.39 -5.66 -13.67
N LEU A 310 27.40 -4.81 -13.42
CA LEU A 310 26.89 -3.80 -14.36
C LEU A 310 27.56 -2.43 -14.16
N ASP A 311 27.74 -1.68 -15.25
CA ASP A 311 28.03 -0.25 -15.16
C ASP A 311 26.85 0.52 -14.55
N HIS A 312 27.10 1.77 -14.16
CA HIS A 312 26.06 2.68 -13.69
C HIS A 312 24.85 2.79 -14.62
N PRO A 313 23.63 2.85 -14.05
CA PRO A 313 22.40 2.88 -14.81
C PRO A 313 22.24 4.15 -15.65
N ARG A 314 21.43 4.04 -16.70
CA ARG A 314 20.94 5.17 -17.49
C ARG A 314 19.42 5.28 -17.36
N PHE A 315 18.92 6.50 -17.32
CA PHE A 315 17.50 6.82 -17.30
C PHE A 315 17.15 7.71 -18.48
N THR A 316 16.04 7.41 -19.14
CA THR A 316 15.45 8.26 -20.18
C THR A 316 14.01 8.56 -19.80
N PHE A 317 13.70 9.84 -19.57
CA PHE A 317 12.35 10.32 -19.31
C PHE A 317 11.72 10.82 -20.61
N LEU A 318 10.55 10.28 -20.95
CA LEU A 318 9.69 10.81 -22.00
C LEU A 318 8.58 11.62 -21.34
N THR A 319 8.49 12.91 -21.63
CA THR A 319 7.58 13.83 -20.91
C THR A 319 7.05 14.94 -21.82
N PRO A 320 5.83 15.46 -21.62
CA PRO A 320 5.29 16.53 -22.46
C PRO A 320 6.07 17.85 -22.40
N ASN A 321 6.89 18.05 -21.37
CA ASN A 321 7.73 19.25 -21.23
C ASN A 321 9.09 18.85 -20.66
N ALA A 322 10.03 18.53 -21.56
CA ALA A 322 11.35 18.04 -21.18
C ALA A 322 12.19 19.09 -20.46
N TYR A 323 12.06 20.36 -20.86
CA TYR A 323 12.78 21.46 -20.24
C TYR A 323 12.39 21.67 -18.77
N ALA A 324 11.08 21.71 -18.48
CA ALA A 324 10.57 21.87 -17.12
C ALA A 324 10.93 20.67 -16.25
N ALA A 325 10.76 19.45 -16.77
CA ALA A 325 11.12 18.22 -16.06
C ALA A 325 12.61 18.19 -15.70
N LYS A 326 13.49 18.55 -16.64
CA LYS A 326 14.92 18.65 -16.38
C LYS A 326 15.25 19.69 -15.31
N ALA A 327 14.65 20.88 -15.38
CA ALA A 327 14.88 21.92 -14.37
C ALA A 327 14.43 21.49 -12.97
N GLU A 328 13.28 20.81 -12.86
CA GLU A 328 12.79 20.24 -11.61
C GLU A 328 13.71 19.14 -11.07
N PHE A 329 14.18 18.26 -11.95
CA PHE A 329 15.14 17.20 -11.60
C PHE A 329 16.45 17.80 -11.07
N ASP A 330 17.06 18.74 -11.80
CA ASP A 330 18.32 19.38 -11.42
C ASP A 330 18.19 20.16 -10.09
N ALA A 331 17.01 20.73 -9.80
CA ALA A 331 16.74 21.41 -8.54
C ALA A 331 16.65 20.43 -7.34
N ARG A 332 16.12 19.21 -7.55
CA ARG A 332 16.05 18.17 -6.51
C ARG A 332 17.37 17.42 -6.34
N HIS A 333 18.12 17.25 -7.42
CA HIS A 333 19.38 16.49 -7.46
C HIS A 333 20.54 17.36 -8.00
N PRO A 334 20.94 18.40 -7.25
CA PRO A 334 21.96 19.34 -7.73
C PRO A 334 23.31 18.65 -7.93
N ASP A 335 23.97 18.95 -9.06
CA ASP A 335 25.26 18.37 -9.47
C ASP A 335 25.28 16.83 -9.61
N PHE A 336 24.13 16.16 -9.63
CA PHE A 336 24.03 14.70 -9.57
C PHE A 336 24.86 13.95 -10.63
N GLU A 337 24.63 14.23 -11.91
CA GLU A 337 25.39 13.55 -12.97
C GLU A 337 26.89 13.81 -12.87
N LYS A 338 27.26 15.05 -12.50
CA LYS A 338 28.66 15.46 -12.36
C LYS A 338 29.34 14.70 -11.22
N GLU A 339 28.70 14.59 -10.06
CA GLU A 339 29.26 13.88 -8.92
C GLU A 339 29.27 12.36 -9.15
N SER A 340 28.29 11.81 -9.87
CA SER A 340 28.27 10.37 -10.20
C SER A 340 29.48 9.91 -11.03
N ARG A 341 30.07 10.80 -11.86
CA ARG A 341 31.30 10.53 -12.64
C ARG A 341 32.53 10.23 -11.77
N ARG A 342 32.45 10.44 -10.45
CA ARG A 342 33.53 10.12 -9.52
C ARG A 342 33.65 8.61 -9.25
N SER A 343 32.64 7.83 -9.58
CA SER A 343 32.72 6.38 -9.51
C SER A 343 33.65 5.81 -10.58
N ASN A 344 34.25 4.65 -10.29
CA ASN A 344 34.92 3.84 -11.29
C ASN A 344 33.93 3.15 -12.27
N ASN A 345 32.63 3.14 -11.95
CA ASN A 345 31.57 2.42 -12.69
C ASN A 345 30.90 3.27 -13.78
N GLY A 346 31.51 4.39 -14.14
CA GLY A 346 30.96 5.37 -15.08
C GLY A 346 30.08 6.41 -14.38
N SER A 347 29.18 7.04 -15.14
CA SER A 347 28.23 8.03 -14.63
C SER A 347 26.80 7.55 -14.76
N ILE A 348 25.97 7.95 -13.82
CA ILE A 348 24.52 7.79 -13.90
C ILE A 348 24.00 8.88 -14.82
N ALA A 349 23.56 8.50 -16.02
CA ALA A 349 23.11 9.44 -17.05
C ALA A 349 21.59 9.56 -17.04
N VAL A 350 21.08 10.80 -17.13
CA VAL A 350 19.64 11.09 -17.11
C VAL A 350 19.27 11.99 -18.30
N GLU A 351 18.52 11.43 -19.23
CA GLU A 351 18.07 12.12 -20.44
C GLU A 351 16.58 12.48 -20.36
N PHE A 352 16.20 13.66 -20.88
CA PHE A 352 14.80 14.09 -20.99
C PHE A 352 14.47 14.35 -22.45
N ILE A 353 13.48 13.64 -22.97
CA ILE A 353 13.02 13.77 -24.36
C ILE A 353 11.56 14.22 -24.33
N GLU A 354 11.26 15.27 -25.10
CA GLU A 354 9.90 15.80 -25.18
C GLU A 354 9.01 14.86 -25.99
N CYS A 355 7.90 14.43 -25.38
CA CYS A 355 6.96 13.50 -25.97
C CYS A 355 5.58 13.60 -25.26
N PRO A 356 4.47 13.76 -26.00
CA PRO A 356 3.12 13.51 -25.47
C PRO A 356 3.02 12.11 -24.85
N LEU A 357 2.11 11.93 -23.88
CA LEU A 357 1.94 10.66 -23.14
C LEU A 357 0.91 9.69 -23.76
N ASP A 358 0.42 10.00 -24.95
CA ASP A 358 -0.57 9.22 -25.69
C ASP A 358 -0.06 8.73 -27.07
N CYS A 359 1.16 9.13 -27.46
CA CYS A 359 1.81 8.69 -28.70
C CYS A 359 3.32 8.95 -28.68
N LEU A 360 4.09 8.17 -29.46
CA LEU A 360 5.48 8.49 -29.79
C LEU A 360 5.54 9.35 -31.05
N THR A 361 6.02 10.59 -30.93
CA THR A 361 6.18 11.51 -32.06
C THR A 361 7.42 11.14 -32.90
N ALA A 362 7.44 11.55 -34.17
CA ALA A 362 8.60 11.32 -35.05
C ALA A 362 9.90 11.94 -34.49
N GLU A 363 9.80 13.09 -33.81
CA GLU A 363 10.92 13.74 -33.15
C GLU A 363 11.41 12.96 -31.93
N ALA A 364 10.51 12.51 -31.05
CA ALA A 364 10.87 11.66 -29.92
C ALA A 364 11.54 10.37 -30.39
N VAL A 365 11.02 9.75 -31.45
CA VAL A 365 11.62 8.57 -32.11
C VAL A 365 13.03 8.87 -32.63
N ALA A 366 13.23 10.01 -33.30
CA ALA A 366 14.53 10.41 -33.84
C ALA A 366 15.58 10.64 -32.74
N ASN A 367 15.18 11.18 -31.59
CA ASN A 367 16.05 11.40 -30.44
C ASN A 367 16.32 10.10 -29.65
N LEU A 368 15.32 9.22 -29.53
CA LEU A 368 15.42 7.99 -28.76
C LEU A 368 16.26 6.93 -29.49
N LYS A 369 16.08 6.76 -30.80
CA LYS A 369 16.73 5.71 -31.59
C LYS A 369 18.27 5.64 -31.44
N PRO A 370 19.05 6.74 -31.54
CA PRO A 370 20.51 6.68 -31.35
C PRO A 370 20.90 6.30 -29.91
N LEU A 371 20.12 6.74 -28.90
CA LEU A 371 20.37 6.39 -27.50
C LEU A 371 20.19 4.88 -27.27
N LEU A 372 19.13 4.30 -27.83
CA LEU A 372 18.82 2.88 -27.70
C LEU A 372 19.79 1.98 -28.48
N ALA A 373 20.30 2.45 -29.61
CA ALA A 373 21.32 1.73 -30.38
C ALA A 373 22.63 1.56 -29.58
N ALA A 374 23.01 2.57 -28.79
CA ALA A 374 24.18 2.51 -27.93
C ALA A 374 23.91 1.82 -26.59
N ASN A 375 22.69 1.94 -26.07
CA ASN A 375 22.28 1.43 -24.76
C ASN A 375 20.88 0.81 -24.88
N PRO A 376 20.74 -0.50 -25.14
CA PRO A 376 19.44 -1.16 -25.22
C PRO A 376 18.62 -0.99 -23.94
N LEU A 377 17.30 -0.82 -24.05
CA LEU A 377 16.43 -0.73 -22.86
C LEU A 377 16.39 -2.06 -22.10
N THR A 378 16.43 -1.94 -20.78
CA THR A 378 16.22 -3.04 -19.84
C THR A 378 14.73 -3.19 -19.52
N LEU A 379 14.08 -2.09 -19.14
CA LEU A 379 12.66 -2.01 -18.79
C LEU A 379 12.10 -0.63 -19.13
N ALA A 380 10.80 -0.58 -19.42
CA ALA A 380 10.06 0.67 -19.57
C ALA A 380 8.94 0.76 -18.52
N TYR A 381 8.84 1.90 -17.83
CA TYR A 381 7.77 2.19 -16.89
C TYR A 381 6.86 3.27 -17.45
N VAL A 382 5.55 3.11 -17.28
CA VAL A 382 4.55 4.12 -17.60
C VAL A 382 3.93 4.64 -16.32
N THR A 383 4.17 5.92 -16.07
CA THR A 383 3.61 6.68 -14.96
C THR A 383 2.66 7.70 -15.55
N SER A 384 1.48 7.87 -14.97
CA SER A 384 0.62 8.99 -15.33
C SER A 384 0.04 9.63 -14.08
N SER A 385 -0.53 10.83 -14.23
CA SER A 385 -1.28 11.42 -13.12
C SER A 385 -2.54 10.60 -12.87
N ASP A 386 -3.11 10.64 -11.65
CA ASP A 386 -4.33 9.87 -11.30
C ASP A 386 -5.56 10.18 -12.19
N ARG A 387 -5.46 11.18 -13.09
CA ARG A 387 -6.49 11.54 -14.08
C ARG A 387 -6.28 10.93 -15.47
N ASP A 388 -5.11 10.37 -15.75
CA ASP A 388 -4.78 9.77 -17.05
C ASP A 388 -4.79 8.24 -16.93
N GLU A 389 -5.16 7.52 -18.00
CA GLU A 389 -5.19 6.06 -18.02
C GLU A 389 -3.77 5.49 -18.30
N PRO A 390 -3.04 4.93 -17.30
CA PRO A 390 -1.65 4.49 -17.51
C PRO A 390 -1.52 3.39 -18.57
N LEU A 391 -2.58 2.60 -18.75
CA LEU A 391 -2.66 1.59 -19.80
C LEU A 391 -2.69 2.18 -21.21
N ALA A 392 -3.35 3.33 -21.41
CA ALA A 392 -3.36 3.99 -22.71
C ALA A 392 -1.94 4.43 -23.11
N GLY A 393 -1.20 5.01 -22.17
CA GLY A 393 0.21 5.35 -22.36
C GLY A 393 1.09 4.13 -22.64
N ALA A 394 0.85 3.01 -21.97
CA ALA A 394 1.56 1.75 -22.23
C ALA A 394 1.29 1.20 -23.63
N PHE A 395 0.04 1.22 -24.11
CA PHE A 395 -0.28 0.79 -25.47
C PHE A 395 0.27 1.76 -26.53
N ALA A 396 0.28 3.07 -26.26
CA ALA A 396 0.89 4.07 -27.13
C ALA A 396 2.40 3.80 -27.29
N LEU A 397 3.10 3.61 -26.17
CA LEU A 397 4.52 3.29 -26.15
C LEU A 397 4.81 1.95 -26.86
N GLN A 398 4.02 0.90 -26.58
CA GLN A 398 4.15 -0.41 -27.23
C GLN A 398 3.95 -0.32 -28.76
N THR A 399 2.91 0.39 -29.19
CA THR A 399 2.58 0.56 -30.62
C THR A 399 3.69 1.33 -31.33
N GLY A 400 4.20 2.39 -30.73
CA GLY A 400 5.32 3.16 -31.25
C GLY A 400 6.60 2.33 -31.33
N ALA A 401 6.92 1.56 -30.28
CA ALA A 401 8.07 0.67 -30.25
C ALA A 401 8.03 -0.38 -31.37
N LYS A 402 6.87 -1.01 -31.59
CA LYS A 402 6.65 -1.98 -32.69
C LYS A 402 6.77 -1.32 -34.06
N ARG A 403 6.14 -0.16 -34.25
CA ARG A 403 6.11 0.55 -35.54
C ARG A 403 7.50 1.00 -35.99
N HIS A 404 8.34 1.41 -35.05
CA HIS A 404 9.65 2.02 -35.33
C HIS A 404 10.84 1.11 -35.01
N ASP A 405 10.59 -0.13 -34.55
CA ASP A 405 11.59 -1.12 -34.12
C ASP A 405 12.59 -0.53 -33.12
N LEU A 406 12.07 0.04 -32.03
CA LEU A 406 12.87 0.80 -31.05
C LEU A 406 13.50 -0.07 -29.97
N PHE A 407 12.71 -0.96 -29.38
CA PHE A 407 13.13 -1.84 -28.28
C PHE A 407 12.20 -3.04 -28.18
N LYS A 408 12.59 -4.01 -27.34
CA LYS A 408 11.80 -5.23 -27.10
C LYS A 408 11.56 -5.55 -25.63
N CYS A 409 12.00 -4.70 -24.70
CA CYS A 409 11.81 -4.94 -23.27
C CYS A 409 10.32 -4.90 -22.86
N PRO A 410 9.96 -5.51 -21.72
CA PRO A 410 8.65 -5.36 -21.10
C PRO A 410 8.31 -3.90 -20.76
N ILE A 411 7.01 -3.60 -20.76
CA ILE A 411 6.43 -2.30 -20.42
C ILE A 411 5.54 -2.47 -19.19
N LEU A 412 5.89 -1.78 -18.10
CA LEU A 412 5.22 -1.88 -16.81
C LEU A 412 4.40 -0.60 -16.57
N ALA A 413 3.08 -0.74 -16.40
CA ALA A 413 2.15 0.36 -16.20
C ALA A 413 1.53 0.32 -14.81
N GLN A 414 1.36 1.49 -14.18
CA GLN A 414 0.69 1.58 -12.88
C GLN A 414 -0.78 1.09 -12.98
N SER A 415 -1.18 0.16 -12.11
CA SER A 415 -2.59 -0.23 -11.96
C SER A 415 -2.90 -0.73 -10.54
N ARG A 416 -3.75 0.01 -9.82
CA ARG A 416 -4.11 -0.29 -8.42
C ARG A 416 -5.11 -1.44 -8.26
N ASN A 417 -5.99 -1.60 -9.24
CA ASN A 417 -7.04 -2.64 -9.24
C ASN A 417 -6.73 -3.79 -10.21
N GLY A 418 -5.52 -3.82 -10.80
CA GLY A 418 -5.09 -4.87 -11.71
C GLY A 418 -5.97 -4.99 -12.97
N ASN A 419 -6.49 -3.86 -13.49
CA ASN A 419 -7.53 -3.73 -14.53
C ASN A 419 -7.24 -4.45 -15.88
N GLY A 420 -7.09 -5.77 -15.88
CA GLY A 420 -6.93 -6.61 -17.07
C GLY A 420 -5.49 -6.83 -17.57
N ALA A 421 -4.47 -6.26 -16.92
CA ALA A 421 -3.06 -6.53 -17.23
C ALA A 421 -2.46 -7.54 -16.22
N LEU A 422 -1.59 -8.42 -16.69
CA LEU A 422 -0.89 -9.38 -15.82
C LEU A 422 0.06 -8.64 -14.86
N ARG A 423 0.16 -9.09 -13.62
CA ARG A 423 1.11 -8.57 -12.64
C ARG A 423 2.54 -8.95 -13.04
N ALA A 424 3.46 -8.01 -13.03
CA ALA A 424 4.88 -8.26 -13.30
C ALA A 424 5.56 -8.91 -12.09
N VAL A 425 6.01 -10.16 -12.21
CA VAL A 425 6.79 -10.88 -11.19
C VAL A 425 7.88 -11.70 -11.88
N GLY A 426 9.09 -11.68 -11.33
CA GLY A 426 10.26 -12.38 -11.86
C GLY A 426 10.84 -11.72 -13.11
N THR A 427 11.52 -12.53 -13.94
CA THR A 427 12.19 -12.11 -15.18
C THR A 427 11.65 -12.78 -16.45
N GLU A 428 10.65 -13.66 -16.31
CA GLU A 428 10.02 -14.38 -17.43
C GLU A 428 8.86 -13.59 -18.06
N LEU A 429 9.13 -12.33 -18.44
CA LEU A 429 8.14 -11.48 -19.11
C LEU A 429 8.34 -11.48 -20.62
N ASP A 430 7.23 -11.49 -21.36
CA ASP A 430 7.23 -11.49 -22.81
C ASP A 430 7.84 -10.20 -23.37
N PRO A 431 8.65 -10.28 -24.45
CA PRO A 431 9.14 -9.10 -25.15
C PRO A 431 7.99 -8.20 -25.60
N LEU A 432 8.08 -6.90 -25.29
CA LEU A 432 7.02 -5.90 -25.49
C LEU A 432 5.69 -6.20 -24.79
N GLY A 433 5.63 -7.15 -23.86
CA GLY A 433 4.45 -7.39 -23.04
C GLY A 433 4.10 -6.16 -22.19
N VAL A 434 2.80 -5.92 -21.99
CA VAL A 434 2.31 -4.85 -21.11
C VAL A 434 1.83 -5.50 -19.82
N TYR A 435 2.47 -5.12 -18.72
CA TYR A 435 2.22 -5.66 -17.38
C TYR A 435 1.82 -4.54 -16.43
N SER A 436 1.09 -4.88 -15.38
CA SER A 436 0.77 -3.93 -14.31
C SER A 436 1.64 -4.11 -13.08
N PHE A 437 1.83 -3.02 -12.35
CA PHE A 437 2.37 -3.00 -11.00
C PHE A 437 1.54 -2.11 -10.08
N GLY A 438 1.73 -2.26 -8.77
CA GLY A 438 1.12 -1.34 -7.79
C GLY A 438 -0.28 -1.70 -7.34
N GLN A 439 -0.62 -2.99 -7.33
CA GLN A 439 -1.86 -3.48 -6.74
C GLN A 439 -1.92 -3.13 -5.25
N TRP A 440 -3.12 -2.95 -4.70
CA TRP A 440 -3.27 -2.51 -3.32
C TRP A 440 -2.57 -3.42 -2.30
N ASP A 441 -2.67 -4.74 -2.44
CA ASP A 441 -1.98 -5.68 -1.55
C ASP A 441 -0.46 -5.46 -1.53
N ASP A 442 0.13 -5.22 -2.69
CA ASP A 442 1.57 -4.95 -2.83
C ASP A 442 1.97 -3.63 -2.17
N VAL A 443 1.16 -2.58 -2.40
CA VAL A 443 1.40 -1.25 -1.82
C VAL A 443 1.27 -1.29 -0.30
N ILE A 444 0.22 -1.93 0.23
CA ILE A 444 0.00 -2.08 1.67
C ILE A 444 1.13 -2.92 2.31
N MET A 445 1.59 -3.98 1.65
CA MET A 445 2.75 -4.75 2.11
C MET A 445 4.02 -3.89 2.15
N ALA A 446 4.31 -3.15 1.07
CA ALA A 446 5.49 -2.30 0.95
C ALA A 446 5.53 -1.10 1.93
N LEU A 447 4.37 -0.69 2.46
CA LEU A 447 4.30 0.32 3.52
C LEU A 447 4.75 -0.19 4.89
N GLY A 448 4.79 -1.52 5.10
CA GLY A 448 5.10 -2.13 6.39
C GLY A 448 4.01 -1.93 7.46
N VAL A 449 2.81 -1.47 7.09
CA VAL A 449 1.72 -1.26 8.06
C VAL A 449 1.22 -2.56 8.68
N LEU A 450 1.48 -3.70 8.04
CA LEU A 450 1.19 -5.05 8.53
C LEU A 450 2.31 -5.62 9.42
N ASP A 451 3.51 -5.04 9.34
CA ASP A 451 4.69 -5.55 10.05
C ASP A 451 4.59 -5.22 11.53
N LYS A 452 4.98 -6.15 12.40
CA LYS A 452 5.07 -5.88 13.84
C LYS A 452 6.01 -4.70 14.13
N GLU A 453 7.17 -4.68 13.46
CA GLU A 453 8.18 -3.64 13.56
C GLU A 453 8.81 -3.40 12.17
N PRO A 454 8.37 -2.38 11.41
CA PRO A 454 8.81 -2.17 10.02
C PRO A 454 10.32 -1.93 9.86
N ASP A 455 10.96 -1.37 10.90
CA ASP A 455 12.39 -1.04 10.88
C ASP A 455 13.26 -2.16 11.48
N ALA A 456 12.73 -3.35 11.75
CA ALA A 456 13.45 -4.42 12.44
C ALA A 456 14.80 -4.77 11.78
N LEU A 457 14.83 -4.90 10.45
CA LEU A 457 16.04 -5.18 9.68
C LEU A 457 17.07 -4.05 9.79
N ALA A 458 16.62 -2.82 9.56
CA ALA A 458 17.48 -1.63 9.61
C ALA A 458 18.03 -1.39 11.02
N LYS A 459 17.22 -1.63 12.06
CA LYS A 459 17.60 -1.61 13.47
C LYS A 459 18.67 -2.66 13.78
N ALA A 460 18.48 -3.89 13.31
CA ALA A 460 19.43 -4.98 13.54
C ALA A 460 20.79 -4.68 12.90
N TYR A 461 20.80 -4.15 11.67
CA TYR A 461 22.01 -3.69 11.02
C TYR A 461 22.68 -2.54 11.77
N HIS A 462 21.91 -1.51 12.15
CA HIS A 462 22.43 -0.35 12.87
C HIS A 462 23.06 -0.73 14.22
N GLU A 463 22.43 -1.63 14.97
CA GLU A 463 22.97 -2.10 16.24
C GLU A 463 24.29 -2.85 16.06
N ASN A 464 24.47 -3.59 14.96
CA ASN A 464 25.78 -4.15 14.62
C ASN A 464 26.79 -3.05 14.28
N TYR A 465 26.40 -2.07 13.45
CA TYR A 465 27.26 -0.93 13.11
C TYR A 465 27.78 -0.21 14.35
N ARG A 466 26.91 0.06 15.33
CA ARG A 466 27.27 0.73 16.59
C ARG A 466 28.29 -0.04 17.43
N ARG A 467 28.28 -1.39 17.38
CA ARG A 467 29.23 -2.23 18.16
C ARG A 467 30.63 -2.21 17.56
N GLU A 468 30.71 -2.16 16.23
CA GLU A 468 31.97 -2.25 15.49
C GLU A 468 32.59 -0.86 15.23
N VAL A 469 31.77 0.20 15.17
CA VAL A 469 32.20 1.58 14.88
C VAL A 469 31.89 2.49 16.07
N LEU A 470 32.91 2.86 16.83
CA LEU A 470 32.80 3.76 17.99
C LEU A 470 33.25 5.20 17.68
N ASN A 471 32.65 6.17 18.38
CA ASN A 471 33.06 7.59 18.44
C ASN A 471 32.85 8.37 17.13
N ARG A 472 31.67 8.27 16.51
CA ARG A 472 31.35 8.97 15.26
C ARG A 472 30.16 9.92 15.43
N HIS A 473 30.43 11.13 15.89
CA HIS A 473 29.59 12.36 15.84
C HIS A 473 28.11 12.14 15.45
N GLY A 474 27.34 11.45 16.29
CA GLY A 474 25.88 11.30 16.16
C GLY A 474 25.37 10.17 15.25
N SER A 475 26.25 9.47 14.53
CA SER A 475 25.88 8.32 13.67
C SER A 475 25.88 6.97 14.42
N ASP A 476 26.46 6.93 15.61
CA ASP A 476 26.55 5.79 16.52
C ASP A 476 25.52 5.86 17.68
N GLU A 477 24.59 6.81 17.62
CA GLU A 477 23.50 6.96 18.57
C GLU A 477 22.55 5.76 18.57
N ARG A 478 21.84 5.55 19.69
CA ARG A 478 20.78 4.52 19.76
C ARG A 478 19.69 4.80 18.74
N TRP A 479 19.07 3.76 18.19
CA TRP A 479 18.09 3.91 17.11
C TRP A 479 16.98 4.92 17.43
N GLU A 480 16.47 4.90 18.67
CA GLU A 480 15.33 5.71 19.10
C GLU A 480 15.60 7.22 18.98
N VAL A 481 16.87 7.63 19.16
CA VAL A 481 17.32 9.03 19.08
C VAL A 481 18.21 9.28 17.86
N LEU A 482 18.44 8.26 17.02
CA LEU A 482 19.26 8.37 15.83
C LEU A 482 18.60 9.34 14.85
N PRO A 483 19.31 10.36 14.31
CA PRO A 483 18.75 11.23 13.29
C PRO A 483 18.18 10.44 12.10
N GLU A 484 17.00 10.87 11.61
CA GLU A 484 16.28 10.16 10.55
C GLU A 484 17.12 9.96 9.28
N VAL A 485 18.06 10.87 8.97
CA VAL A 485 18.99 10.72 7.84
C VAL A 485 19.85 9.47 7.95
N PHE A 486 20.21 9.03 9.15
CA PHE A 486 20.96 7.80 9.38
C PHE A 486 20.03 6.58 9.47
N ARG A 487 18.80 6.71 10.01
CA ARG A 487 17.79 5.63 9.92
C ARG A 487 17.49 5.30 8.46
N MET A 488 17.30 6.31 7.62
CA MET A 488 17.09 6.15 6.18
C MET A 488 18.28 5.46 5.50
N ALA A 489 19.52 5.84 5.84
CA ALA A 489 20.72 5.18 5.30
C ALA A 489 20.76 3.68 5.65
N ASN A 490 20.39 3.31 6.88
CA ASN A 490 20.28 1.91 7.29
C ASN A 490 19.15 1.17 6.54
N ARG A 491 17.98 1.80 6.36
CA ARG A 491 16.87 1.26 5.55
C ARG A 491 17.29 1.02 4.11
N ASN A 492 18.02 1.95 3.49
CA ASN A 492 18.53 1.80 2.13
C ASN A 492 19.59 0.69 2.03
N ALA A 493 20.45 0.55 3.05
CA ALA A 493 21.45 -0.52 3.08
C ALA A 493 20.81 -1.92 3.09
N VAL A 494 19.71 -2.11 3.84
CA VAL A 494 18.96 -3.38 3.87
C VAL A 494 18.04 -3.56 2.66
N LEU A 495 17.47 -2.48 2.10
CA LEU A 495 16.69 -2.54 0.85
C LEU A 495 17.53 -3.08 -0.32
N HIS A 496 18.84 -2.84 -0.30
CA HIS A 496 19.79 -3.31 -1.30
C HIS A 496 20.21 -4.79 -1.16
N LEU A 497 19.73 -5.49 -0.13
CA LEU A 497 20.12 -6.88 0.14
C LEU A 497 19.92 -7.84 -1.05
N PRO A 498 18.78 -7.85 -1.75
CA PRO A 498 18.59 -8.77 -2.89
C PRO A 498 19.65 -8.59 -3.98
N ALA A 499 19.98 -7.34 -4.33
CA ALA A 499 21.01 -7.03 -5.32
C ALA A 499 22.41 -7.47 -4.87
N LYS A 500 22.74 -7.32 -3.59
CA LYS A 500 23.99 -7.82 -3.01
C LYS A 500 24.09 -9.35 -3.09
N LEU A 501 23.03 -10.07 -2.70
CA LEU A 501 23.01 -11.53 -2.76
C LEU A 501 23.10 -12.04 -4.21
N ALA A 502 22.37 -11.41 -5.13
CA ALA A 502 22.48 -11.73 -6.56
C ALA A 502 23.89 -11.47 -7.11
N SER A 503 24.54 -10.37 -6.70
CA SER A 503 25.94 -10.06 -7.07
C SER A 503 26.97 -11.09 -6.56
N MET A 504 26.56 -11.97 -5.63
CA MET A 504 27.34 -13.09 -5.10
C MET A 504 27.00 -14.43 -5.78
N GLY A 505 26.13 -14.38 -6.80
CA GLY A 505 25.68 -15.53 -7.56
C GLY A 505 24.59 -16.35 -6.87
N LEU A 506 23.86 -15.80 -5.89
CA LEU A 506 22.67 -16.45 -5.33
C LEU A 506 21.47 -16.26 -6.27
N ASP A 507 20.72 -17.33 -6.48
CA ASP A 507 19.42 -17.24 -7.16
C ASP A 507 18.40 -16.66 -6.20
N ILE A 508 17.91 -15.45 -6.50
CA ILE A 508 16.97 -14.72 -5.65
C ILE A 508 15.50 -14.89 -6.09
N ASN A 509 15.21 -15.55 -7.21
CA ASN A 509 13.83 -15.70 -7.71
C ASN A 509 12.87 -16.31 -6.65
N PRO A 510 13.26 -17.36 -5.89
CA PRO A 510 12.38 -17.90 -4.85
C PRO A 510 11.98 -16.88 -3.78
N TYR A 511 12.86 -15.91 -3.48
CA TYR A 511 12.54 -14.82 -2.57
C TYR A 511 11.54 -13.84 -3.17
N LEU A 512 11.71 -13.46 -4.44
CA LEU A 512 10.84 -12.48 -5.12
C LEU A 512 9.40 -12.96 -5.29
N GLU A 513 9.21 -14.28 -5.39
CA GLU A 513 7.89 -14.92 -5.50
C GLU A 513 7.15 -15.02 -4.15
N ARG A 514 7.82 -14.75 -3.02
CA ARG A 514 7.16 -14.81 -1.71
C ARG A 514 6.11 -13.71 -1.57
N PRO A 515 4.93 -14.01 -0.99
CA PRO A 515 3.89 -13.01 -0.74
C PRO A 515 4.32 -11.85 0.17
N ASP A 516 5.34 -12.06 1.00
CA ASP A 516 5.87 -11.09 1.97
C ASP A 516 7.17 -10.41 1.51
N ALA A 517 7.67 -10.68 0.29
CA ALA A 517 8.95 -10.12 -0.21
C ALA A 517 8.98 -8.58 -0.27
N LEU A 518 7.80 -7.95 -0.35
CA LEU A 518 7.62 -6.50 -0.33
C LEU A 518 7.66 -5.90 1.08
N SER A 519 7.51 -6.70 2.13
CA SER A 519 7.53 -6.22 3.51
C SER A 519 8.92 -5.65 3.84
N PRO A 520 9.01 -4.41 4.35
CA PRO A 520 10.27 -3.83 4.83
C PRO A 520 10.97 -4.65 5.93
N SER A 521 10.22 -5.52 6.62
CA SER A 521 10.74 -6.37 7.69
C SER A 521 11.16 -7.77 7.24
N THR A 522 10.94 -8.13 5.97
CA THR A 522 11.27 -9.45 5.42
C THR A 522 12.59 -9.39 4.65
N ALA A 523 13.49 -10.32 4.94
CA ALA A 523 14.78 -10.44 4.27
C ALA A 523 14.88 -11.79 3.53
N PRO A 524 15.70 -11.88 2.46
CA PRO A 524 16.03 -13.17 1.89
C PRO A 524 16.77 -14.05 2.91
N GLU A 525 16.43 -15.33 2.95
CA GLU A 525 17.09 -16.34 3.78
C GLU A 525 18.07 -17.13 2.93
N ILE A 526 19.18 -17.63 3.49
CA ILE A 526 20.16 -18.43 2.72
C ILE A 526 20.10 -19.90 3.12
N HIS A 527 20.41 -20.79 2.18
CA HIS A 527 20.53 -22.20 2.51
C HIS A 527 21.75 -22.41 3.45
N PRO A 528 21.67 -23.25 4.50
CA PRO A 528 22.76 -23.44 5.46
C PRO A 528 24.11 -23.85 4.88
N ASP A 529 24.10 -24.57 3.76
CA ASP A 529 25.31 -25.02 3.04
C ASP A 529 25.98 -23.90 2.22
N VAL A 530 25.34 -22.74 2.08
CA VAL A 530 25.92 -21.60 1.37
C VAL A 530 26.84 -20.85 2.33
N VAL A 531 28.12 -20.83 1.97
CA VAL A 531 29.07 -19.86 2.51
C VAL A 531 28.90 -18.58 1.69
N LEU A 532 28.36 -17.55 2.33
CA LEU A 532 28.10 -16.27 1.69
C LEU A 532 29.43 -15.67 1.24
N VAL A 533 30.31 -15.33 2.17
CA VAL A 533 31.66 -14.81 1.89
C VAL A 533 32.69 -15.91 2.14
N ALA A 534 33.31 -16.43 1.08
CA ALA A 534 34.27 -17.53 1.12
C ALA A 534 35.74 -17.07 1.10
N SER A 535 36.01 -15.81 0.73
CA SER A 535 37.37 -15.25 0.68
C SER A 535 37.41 -13.77 1.04
N GLU A 536 38.60 -13.27 1.38
CA GLU A 536 38.87 -11.84 1.57
C GLU A 536 38.59 -11.01 0.31
N GLU A 537 38.76 -11.62 -0.86
CA GLU A 537 38.46 -10.97 -2.14
C GLU A 537 36.95 -10.80 -2.33
N GLU A 538 36.14 -11.81 -2.02
CA GLU A 538 34.67 -11.69 -2.01
C GLU A 538 34.21 -10.64 -0.97
N ALA A 539 34.85 -10.59 0.19
CA ALA A 539 34.57 -9.60 1.22
C ALA A 539 34.85 -8.17 0.71
N ALA A 540 36.03 -7.93 0.15
CA ALA A 540 36.43 -6.64 -0.40
C ALA A 540 35.50 -6.20 -1.54
N LYS A 541 35.13 -7.14 -2.43
CA LYS A 541 34.19 -6.93 -3.53
C LYS A 541 32.79 -6.53 -3.06
N LEU A 542 32.34 -7.00 -1.90
CA LEU A 542 31.04 -6.63 -1.31
C LEU A 542 31.13 -5.32 -0.53
N SER A 543 32.27 -5.04 0.13
CA SER A 543 32.53 -3.73 0.75
C SER A 543 32.58 -2.60 -0.27
N GLU A 544 33.21 -2.82 -1.43
CA GLU A 544 33.19 -1.85 -2.53
C GLU A 544 31.78 -1.60 -3.06
N LEU A 545 30.96 -2.66 -3.15
CA LEU A 545 29.55 -2.55 -3.53
C LEU A 545 28.75 -1.74 -2.50
N GLU A 546 28.98 -1.95 -1.21
CA GLU A 546 28.32 -1.17 -0.15
C GLU A 546 28.74 0.30 -0.18
N HIS A 547 30.03 0.58 -0.39
CA HIS A 547 30.52 1.96 -0.53
C HIS A 547 29.92 2.64 -1.76
N GLU A 548 29.85 1.94 -2.90
CA GLU A 548 29.23 2.49 -4.11
C GLU A 548 27.75 2.79 -3.89
N ARG A 549 27.00 1.88 -3.28
CA ARG A 549 25.59 2.13 -2.90
C ARG A 549 25.47 3.34 -1.96
N TRP A 550 26.38 3.49 -1.00
CA TRP A 550 26.43 4.66 -0.12
C TRP A 550 26.70 5.95 -0.89
N MET A 551 27.67 5.96 -1.82
CA MET A 551 27.95 7.11 -2.67
C MET A 551 26.74 7.50 -3.51
N VAL A 552 26.06 6.52 -4.11
CA VAL A 552 24.83 6.74 -4.89
C VAL A 552 23.76 7.41 -4.03
N GLU A 553 23.53 6.91 -2.81
CA GLU A 553 22.59 7.54 -1.89
C GLU A 553 22.93 9.00 -1.59
N ARG A 554 24.23 9.28 -1.40
CA ARG A 554 24.73 10.63 -1.15
C ARG A 554 24.52 11.54 -2.37
N TRP A 555 24.80 11.08 -3.58
CA TRP A 555 24.55 11.87 -4.79
C TRP A 555 23.07 12.15 -5.00
N VAL A 556 22.20 11.14 -4.85
CA VAL A 556 20.73 11.33 -4.95
C VAL A 556 20.25 12.38 -3.97
N THR A 557 20.81 12.41 -2.76
CA THR A 557 20.47 13.40 -1.73
C THR A 557 21.27 14.72 -1.84
N GLY A 558 21.97 14.96 -2.96
CA GLY A 558 22.64 16.22 -3.27
C GLY A 558 23.95 16.47 -2.52
N TRP A 559 24.60 15.41 -2.02
CA TRP A 559 25.94 15.52 -1.46
C TRP A 559 27.02 15.58 -2.54
N ARG A 560 28.06 16.36 -2.27
CA ARG A 560 29.19 16.60 -3.18
C ARG A 560 30.51 16.27 -2.51
N TYR A 561 31.48 15.88 -3.33
CA TYR A 561 32.84 15.71 -2.83
C TYR A 561 33.41 17.03 -2.30
N GLY A 562 34.03 16.98 -1.12
CA GLY A 562 34.68 18.13 -0.50
C GLY A 562 34.97 17.90 0.99
N PRO A 563 35.62 18.84 1.68
CA PRO A 563 35.78 18.78 3.13
C PRO A 563 34.42 18.60 3.82
N ARG A 564 34.40 17.85 4.93
CA ARG A 564 33.15 17.50 5.61
C ARG A 564 32.38 18.75 6.04
N ASP A 565 31.18 18.93 5.48
CA ASP A 565 30.23 19.98 5.85
C ASP A 565 28.80 19.42 5.69
N ASN A 566 28.13 19.13 6.80
CA ASN A 566 26.80 18.53 6.75
C ASN A 566 25.72 19.51 6.28
N VAL A 567 25.90 20.82 6.51
CA VAL A 567 24.93 21.85 6.14
C VAL A 567 24.96 22.06 4.63
N ARG A 568 26.16 22.13 4.04
CA ARG A 568 26.36 22.27 2.59
C ARG A 568 26.36 20.95 1.83
N ARG A 569 26.21 19.83 2.56
CA ARG A 569 26.24 18.44 2.08
C ARG A 569 27.54 18.11 1.35
N HIS A 570 28.69 18.38 1.97
CA HIS A 570 30.00 17.98 1.46
C HIS A 570 30.58 16.80 2.26
N HIS A 571 31.17 15.83 1.57
CA HIS A 571 31.81 14.68 2.21
C HIS A 571 33.13 14.28 1.51
N PRO A 572 34.22 14.04 2.26
CA PRO A 572 35.52 13.70 1.68
C PRO A 572 35.60 12.28 1.10
N ASN A 573 34.65 11.41 1.43
CA ASN A 573 34.71 9.98 1.08
C ASN A 573 33.90 9.68 -0.18
N LEU A 574 33.43 10.71 -0.90
CA LEU A 574 32.79 10.57 -2.22
C LEU A 574 33.86 10.39 -3.30
N VAL A 575 34.64 9.33 -3.14
CA VAL A 575 35.74 8.88 -3.98
C VAL A 575 35.66 7.36 -4.10
N PRO A 576 36.26 6.74 -5.13
CA PRO A 576 36.31 5.29 -5.26
C PRO A 576 36.84 4.59 -4.01
N PHE A 577 36.34 3.38 -3.74
CA PHE A 577 36.66 2.60 -2.53
C PHE A 577 38.17 2.45 -2.29
N GLN A 578 38.95 2.24 -3.35
CA GLN A 578 40.40 2.05 -3.28
C GLN A 578 41.16 3.34 -2.87
N GLN A 579 40.50 4.49 -2.90
CA GLN A 579 41.07 5.79 -2.49
C GLN A 579 40.72 6.16 -1.04
N LEU A 580 39.90 5.34 -0.37
CA LEU A 580 39.57 5.53 1.04
C LEU A 580 40.74 5.13 1.93
N ASP A 581 40.80 5.72 3.12
CA ASP A 581 41.67 5.22 4.18
C ASP A 581 41.16 3.88 4.74
N GLU A 582 42.06 3.08 5.30
CA GLU A 582 41.72 1.75 5.83
C GLU A 582 40.63 1.79 6.93
N GLN A 583 40.55 2.87 7.71
CA GLN A 583 39.53 2.98 8.75
C GLN A 583 38.15 3.16 8.15
N THR A 584 38.03 3.94 7.07
CA THR A 584 36.78 4.10 6.34
C THR A 584 36.42 2.80 5.62
N GLN A 585 37.36 2.12 4.94
CA GLN A 585 37.07 0.83 4.28
C GLN A 585 36.56 -0.23 5.27
N ARG A 586 37.09 -0.24 6.50
CA ARG A 586 36.58 -1.12 7.57
C ARG A 586 35.10 -0.89 7.87
N MET A 587 34.57 0.32 7.68
CA MET A 587 33.15 0.61 7.93
C MET A 587 32.24 -0.12 6.93
N ASP A 588 32.62 -0.17 5.66
CA ASP A 588 31.87 -0.93 4.64
C ASP A 588 31.95 -2.44 4.89
N ARG A 589 33.07 -2.91 5.46
CA ARG A 589 33.24 -4.30 5.89
C ARG A 589 32.31 -4.70 7.03
N VAL A 590 31.91 -3.77 7.89
CA VAL A 590 30.94 -4.05 8.97
C VAL A 590 29.60 -4.54 8.41
N PHE A 591 29.14 -4.00 7.28
CA PHE A 591 27.93 -4.51 6.62
C PHE A 591 28.12 -5.95 6.13
N VAL A 592 29.27 -6.24 5.50
CA VAL A 592 29.61 -7.56 4.97
C VAL A 592 29.65 -8.62 6.08
N ASP A 593 30.32 -8.29 7.18
CA ASP A 593 30.45 -9.17 8.34
C ASP A 593 29.12 -9.36 9.07
N TRP A 594 28.29 -8.31 9.13
CA TRP A 594 26.92 -8.42 9.65
C TRP A 594 26.10 -9.35 8.79
N LEU A 595 26.07 -9.12 7.47
CA LEU A 595 25.27 -9.89 6.53
C LEU A 595 25.59 -11.39 6.63
N SER A 596 26.87 -11.75 6.69
CA SER A 596 27.30 -13.15 6.77
C SER A 596 26.91 -13.86 8.07
N ARG A 597 26.71 -13.10 9.17
CA ARG A 597 26.37 -13.63 10.49
C ARG A 597 24.87 -13.58 10.79
N TRP A 598 24.19 -12.55 10.29
CA TRP A 598 22.83 -12.19 10.66
C TRP A 598 21.78 -12.80 9.76
N ILE A 599 22.06 -13.00 8.47
CA ILE A 599 21.08 -13.54 7.53
C ILE A 599 20.59 -14.92 7.99
N ASP A 600 19.27 -15.06 8.08
CA ASP A 600 18.64 -16.29 8.54
C ASP A 600 18.94 -17.44 7.58
N LYS A 601 19.03 -18.65 8.16
CA LYS A 601 19.37 -19.86 7.43
C LYS A 601 18.21 -20.85 7.47
N ASP A 602 17.70 -21.20 6.30
CA ASP A 602 16.58 -22.15 6.16
C ASP A 602 16.91 -23.23 5.12
N LYS A 603 16.67 -24.50 5.47
CA LYS A 603 17.01 -25.65 4.62
C LYS A 603 16.03 -25.86 3.47
N ASP A 604 14.78 -25.46 3.66
CA ASP A 604 13.68 -25.74 2.76
C ASP A 604 13.48 -24.60 1.76
N VAL A 605 13.62 -23.34 2.21
CA VAL A 605 13.37 -22.14 1.38
C VAL A 605 14.58 -21.22 1.20
N GLY A 606 15.72 -21.53 1.84
CA GLY A 606 16.92 -20.71 1.76
C GLY A 606 17.53 -20.65 0.35
N LEU A 607 17.95 -19.44 -0.05
CA LEU A 607 18.58 -19.17 -1.34
C LEU A 607 19.89 -19.97 -1.50
N ARG A 608 20.10 -20.48 -2.71
CA ARG A 608 21.30 -21.23 -3.10
C ARG A 608 22.09 -20.45 -4.15
N ARG A 609 23.38 -20.77 -4.29
CA ARG A 609 24.13 -20.30 -5.47
C ARG A 609 23.47 -20.87 -6.72
N GLY A 610 23.14 -20.00 -7.68
CA GLY A 610 22.54 -20.40 -8.94
C GLY A 610 23.43 -21.41 -9.64
N GLY A 611 22.87 -22.51 -10.11
CA GLY A 611 23.58 -23.38 -11.03
C GLY A 611 23.87 -22.56 -12.28
N LYS A 612 25.13 -22.49 -12.75
CA LYS A 612 25.40 -21.96 -14.09
C LYS A 612 24.54 -22.75 -15.06
N SER A 613 23.47 -22.15 -15.60
CA SER A 613 22.88 -22.70 -16.81
C SER A 613 24.01 -22.66 -17.84
N ARG A 614 24.35 -23.86 -18.33
CA ARG A 614 25.41 -24.05 -19.31
C ARG A 614 25.00 -23.51 -20.66
#